data_AF-A0A972RW05-F1
#
_entry.id   AF-A0A972RW05-F1
#
_cell.length_a   1.000
_cell.length_b   1.000
_cell.length_c   1.000
_cell.angle_alpha   90.00
_cell.angle_beta   90.00
_cell.angle_gamma   90.00
#
_symmetry.space_group_name_H-M   'P 1'
#
loop_
_entity.id
_entity.type
_entity.pdbx_description
1 polymer ?
#
loop_
_entity_poly.entity_id
_entity_poly.type
_entity_poly.pdbx_seq_one_letter_code
_entity_poly.pdbx_strand_id
1 'polypeptide(L)'
;MHETNWGLIGHDDTVRFLQAQIRNRRLGHAYLFTGPEGVGRRTLAQHFAQALACQQPPEPGRFCGHCRTCRLFARQGHPDLHVLTDPGG
;
A
#
# COMPACT_ATOMS: atom_id res chain seq x y z
N MET A 1 -2.44 19.40 -9.63
CA MET A 1 -1.60 18.35 -9.02
C MET A 1 -2.54 17.48 -8.23
N HIS A 2 -2.74 16.22 -8.62
CA HIS A 2 -3.65 15.31 -7.91
C HIS A 2 -2.82 14.45 -6.96
N GLU A 3 -3.04 14.67 -5.67
CA GLU A 3 -2.50 13.87 -4.58
C GLU A 3 -3.59 12.88 -4.14
N THR A 4 -3.23 11.62 -4.07
CA THR A 4 -4.16 10.58 -3.60
C THR A 4 -4.36 10.66 -2.09
N ASN A 5 -5.44 10.06 -1.60
CA ASN A 5 -5.67 9.95 -0.15
C ASN A 5 -4.68 9.02 0.59
N TRP A 6 -3.72 8.44 -0.14
CA TRP A 6 -2.53 7.72 0.32
C TRP A 6 -1.25 8.55 0.18
N GLY A 7 -1.34 9.86 -0.11
CA GLY A 7 -0.17 10.76 -0.21
C GLY A 7 0.75 10.47 -1.40
N LEU A 8 0.26 9.79 -2.45
CA LEU A 8 0.99 9.54 -3.69
C LEU A 8 0.49 10.46 -4.79
N ILE A 9 1.41 11.08 -5.52
CA ILE A 9 1.10 11.97 -6.65
C ILE A 9 1.08 11.15 -7.94
N GLY A 10 0.03 11.30 -8.76
CA GLY A 10 -0.05 10.70 -10.10
C GLY A 10 -0.40 9.21 -10.15
N HIS A 11 -0.74 8.59 -9.00
CA HIS A 11 -1.17 7.18 -8.91
C HIS A 11 -2.68 7.03 -8.72
N ASP A 12 -3.47 8.06 -9.01
CA ASP A 12 -4.89 8.17 -8.70
C ASP A 12 -5.74 6.98 -9.15
N ASP A 13 -5.60 6.55 -10.40
CA ASP A 13 -6.35 5.41 -10.94
C ASP A 13 -5.97 4.09 -10.27
N THR A 14 -4.67 3.90 -10.02
CA THR A 14 -4.17 2.67 -9.41
C THR A 14 -4.59 2.59 -7.94
N VAL A 15 -4.53 3.70 -7.21
CA VAL A 15 -5.00 3.79 -5.82
C VAL A 15 -6.50 3.51 -5.76
N ARG A 16 -7.33 4.14 -6.62
CA ARG A 16 -8.77 3.87 -6.68
C ARG A 16 -9.08 2.40 -6.97
N PHE A 17 -8.37 1.80 -7.91
CA PHE A 17 -8.53 0.39 -8.24
C PHE A 17 -8.24 -0.52 -7.04
N LEU A 18 -7.09 -0.33 -6.37
CA LEU A 18 -6.70 -1.14 -5.22
C LEU A 18 -7.66 -0.96 -4.03
N GLN A 19 -8.12 0.27 -3.79
CA GLN A 19 -9.15 0.57 -2.78
C GLN A 19 -10.46 -0.18 -3.06
N ALA A 20 -10.89 -0.23 -4.32
CA ALA A 20 -12.06 -0.99 -4.72
C ALA A 20 -11.89 -2.50 -4.47
N GLN A 21 -10.69 -3.06 -4.72
CA GLN A 21 -10.42 -4.48 -4.42
C GLN A 21 -10.55 -4.78 -2.92
N ILE A 22 -10.01 -3.92 -2.06
CA ILE A 22 -10.13 -4.06 -0.59
C ILE A 22 -11.60 -3.96 -0.17
N ARG A 23 -12.29 -2.89 -0.60
CA ARG A 23 -13.69 -2.64 -0.22
C ARG A 23 -14.62 -3.77 -0.64
N ASN A 24 -14.41 -4.32 -1.83
CA ASN A 24 -15.25 -5.37 -2.39
C ASN A 24 -14.81 -6.79 -1.96
N ARG A 25 -13.76 -6.92 -1.14
CA ARG A 25 -13.16 -8.22 -0.75
C ARG A 25 -12.77 -9.10 -1.95
N ARG A 26 -12.26 -8.48 -3.03
CA ARG A 26 -11.84 -9.16 -4.27
C ARG A 26 -10.32 -9.18 -4.43
N LEU A 27 -9.60 -9.37 -3.33
CA LEU A 27 -8.14 -9.33 -3.31
C LEU A 27 -7.54 -10.48 -4.12
N GLY A 28 -6.60 -10.15 -5.01
CA GLY A 28 -5.74 -11.12 -5.67
C GLY A 28 -4.69 -11.66 -4.71
N HIS A 29 -4.22 -12.88 -4.96
CA HIS A 29 -3.13 -13.48 -4.16
C HIS A 29 -1.77 -12.85 -4.45
N ALA A 30 -1.62 -12.18 -5.60
CA ALA A 30 -0.39 -11.52 -6.01
C ALA A 30 -0.69 -10.28 -6.85
N TYR A 31 0.16 -9.27 -6.70
CA TYR A 31 0.12 -8.02 -7.47
C TYR A 31 1.51 -7.70 -8.01
N LEU A 32 1.59 -7.38 -9.30
CA LEU A 32 2.82 -6.92 -9.96
C LEU A 32 2.71 -5.42 -10.24
N PHE A 33 3.57 -4.62 -9.64
CA PHE A 33 3.63 -3.18 -9.85
C PHE A 33 4.68 -2.85 -10.93
N THR A 34 4.24 -2.41 -12.10
CA THR A 34 5.10 -2.06 -13.24
C THR A 34 5.10 -0.55 -13.50
N GLY A 35 6.14 -0.06 -14.17
CA GLY A 35 6.31 1.35 -14.49
C GLY A 35 7.77 1.79 -14.48
N PRO A 36 8.04 3.07 -14.86
CA PRO A 36 9.39 3.62 -14.90
C PRO A 36 10.12 3.54 -13.55
N GLU A 37 11.44 3.67 -13.59
CA GLU A 37 12.24 3.86 -12.39
C GLU A 37 11.88 5.19 -11.70
N GLY A 38 11.94 5.22 -10.36
CA GLY A 38 11.64 6.43 -9.59
C GLY A 38 10.16 6.80 -9.45
N VAL A 39 9.23 6.14 -10.16
CA VAL A 39 7.78 6.49 -10.11
C VAL A 39 7.09 6.15 -8.77
N GLY A 40 7.79 5.54 -7.81
CA GLY A 40 7.22 5.24 -6.48
C GLY A 40 6.46 3.90 -6.37
N ARG A 41 6.74 2.93 -7.26
CA ARG A 41 6.11 1.59 -7.24
C ARG A 41 6.23 0.88 -5.89
N ARG A 42 7.42 0.92 -5.29
CA ARG A 42 7.68 0.34 -3.97
C ARG A 42 6.83 1.02 -2.89
N THR A 43 6.74 2.35 -2.93
CA THR A 43 5.92 3.13 -1.98
C THR A 43 4.44 2.79 -2.14
N LEU A 44 3.94 2.69 -3.37
CA LEU A 44 2.57 2.26 -3.65
C LEU A 44 2.27 0.86 -3.10
N ALA A 45 3.17 -0.11 -3.30
CA ALA A 45 3.03 -1.45 -2.75
C ALA A 45 2.98 -1.44 -1.21
N GLN A 46 3.82 -0.62 -0.57
CA GLN A 46 3.82 -0.45 0.89
C GLN A 46 2.53 0.19 1.41
N HIS A 47 2.03 1.24 0.76
CA HIS A 47 0.77 1.89 1.13
C HIS A 47 -0.42 0.95 0.96
N PHE A 48 -0.42 0.12 -0.09
CA PHE A 48 -1.42 -0.92 -0.27
C PHE A 48 -1.37 -1.96 0.86
N ALA A 49 -0.19 -2.44 1.24
CA ALA A 49 -0.02 -3.35 2.38
C ALA A 49 -0.49 -2.72 3.71
N GLN A 50 -0.23 -1.43 3.93
CA GLN A 50 -0.76 -0.69 5.08
C GLN A 50 -2.30 -0.62 5.06
N ALA A 51 -2.90 -0.33 3.91
CA ALA A 51 -4.36 -0.28 3.75
C ALA A 51 -5.01 -1.64 4.04
N LEU A 52 -4.35 -2.74 3.67
CA LEU A 52 -4.81 -4.10 3.95
C LEU A 52 -4.77 -4.45 5.43
N ALA A 53 -3.68 -4.08 6.12
CA ALA A 53 -3.43 -4.48 7.50
C ALA A 53 -3.97 -3.49 8.55
N CYS A 54 -4.45 -2.33 8.13
CA CYS A 54 -4.92 -1.30 9.04
C CYS A 54 -6.10 -1.80 9.90
N GLN A 55 -5.94 -1.76 11.22
CA GLN A 55 -6.97 -2.20 12.17
C GLN A 55 -8.05 -1.14 12.43
N GLN A 56 -7.74 0.12 12.14
CA GLN A 56 -8.65 1.25 12.37
C GLN A 56 -8.72 2.12 11.11
N PRO A 57 -9.13 1.57 9.96
CA PRO A 57 -9.17 2.32 8.72
C PRO A 57 -10.22 3.44 8.82
N PRO A 58 -9.94 4.68 8.35
CA PRO A 58 -10.94 5.75 8.32
C PRO A 58 -12.11 5.42 7.37
N GLU A 59 -11.83 4.65 6.32
CA GLU A 59 -12.81 4.08 5.39
C GLU A 59 -12.23 2.79 4.75
N PRO A 60 -13.06 1.87 4.22
CA PRO A 60 -12.58 0.66 3.57
C PRO A 60 -11.59 0.95 2.43
N GLY A 61 -10.38 0.39 2.53
CA GLY A 61 -9.30 0.63 1.56
C GLY A 61 -8.38 1.79 1.91
N ARG A 62 -8.55 2.48 3.04
CA ARG A 62 -7.57 3.46 3.54
C ARG A 62 -6.90 2.99 4.81
N PHE A 63 -5.74 3.56 5.11
CA PHE A 63 -5.02 3.36 6.36
C PHE A 63 -5.04 4.64 7.18
N CYS A 64 -5.02 4.52 8.51
CA CYS A 64 -5.07 5.68 9.40
C CYS A 64 -3.69 6.28 9.74
N GLY A 65 -2.60 5.54 9.50
CA GLY A 65 -1.24 5.97 9.77
C GLY A 65 -0.84 5.98 11.26
N HIS A 66 -1.78 6.10 12.20
CA HIS A 66 -1.49 6.25 13.63
C HIS A 66 -1.60 4.96 14.46
N CYS A 67 -2.36 3.96 13.99
CA CYS A 67 -2.52 2.71 14.75
C CYS A 67 -1.19 1.91 14.81
N ARG A 68 -1.07 0.99 15.78
CA ARG A 68 0.15 0.18 15.97
C ARG A 68 0.55 -0.56 14.70
N THR A 69 -0.41 -1.18 14.01
CA THR A 69 -0.16 -1.90 12.76
C THR A 69 0.34 -0.98 11.66
N CYS A 70 -0.31 0.16 11.42
CA CYS A 70 0.15 1.13 10.42
C CYS A 70 1.57 1.62 10.70
N ARG A 71 1.89 1.96 11.95
CA ARG A 71 3.26 2.38 12.34
C ARG A 71 4.29 1.27 12.14
N LEU A 72 3.94 0.02 12.42
CA LEU A 72 4.80 -1.15 12.19
C LEU A 72 5.03 -1.42 10.69
N PHE A 73 3.99 -1.33 9.86
CA PHE A 73 4.11 -1.48 8.42
C PHE A 73 4.90 -0.34 7.79
N ALA A 74 4.73 0.91 8.25
CA ALA A 74 5.49 2.07 7.78
C ALA A 74 7.01 1.90 7.96
N ARG A 75 7.42 1.29 9.08
CA ARG A 75 8.82 0.99 9.39
C ARG A 75 9.28 -0.40 8.94
N GLN A 76 8.48 -1.11 8.15
CA GLN A 76 8.76 -2.48 7.68
C GLN A 76 9.11 -3.48 8.80
N GLY A 77 8.53 -3.30 10.00
CA GLY A 77 8.85 -4.10 11.19
C GLY A 77 7.70 -4.94 11.71
N HIS A 78 6.62 -5.12 10.93
CA HIS A 78 5.50 -5.97 11.31
C HIS A 78 5.87 -7.44 11.11
N PRO A 79 5.55 -8.36 12.05
CA PRO A 79 5.88 -9.78 11.89
C PRO A 79 5.26 -10.41 10.63
N ASP A 80 4.05 -9.96 10.26
CA ASP A 80 3.35 -10.43 9.05
C ASP A 80 3.79 -9.72 7.76
N LEU A 81 4.83 -8.88 7.80
CA LEU A 81 5.37 -8.20 6.63
C LEU A 81 6.79 -8.69 6.37
N HIS A 82 6.95 -9.40 5.25
CA HIS A 82 8.26 -9.82 4.76
C HIS A 82 8.65 -8.98 3.55
N VAL A 83 9.76 -8.26 3.66
CA VAL A 83 10.36 -7.52 2.54
C VAL A 83 11.53 -8.33 2.03
N LEU A 84 11.37 -8.91 0.86
CA LEU A 84 12.42 -9.65 0.18
C LEU A 84 13.15 -8.70 -0.77
N THR A 85 14.47 -8.62 -0.62
CA THR A 85 15.36 -7.92 -1.54
C THR A 85 16.46 -8.88 -1.92
N ASP A 86 16.78 -8.97 -3.20
CA ASP A 86 17.94 -9.71 -3.63
C ASP A 86 19.22 -8.99 -3.13
N PRO A 87 20.18 -9.69 -2.51
CA PRO A 87 21.44 -9.08 -2.09
C PRO A 87 22.39 -8.76 -3.25
N GLY A 88 22.10 -9.19 -4.48
CA GLY A 88 22.96 -9.07 -5.67
C GLY A 88 22.54 -8.03 -6.72
N GLY A 89 21.27 -7.61 -6.75
CA GLY A 89 20.75 -6.66 -7.74
C GLY A 89 20.11 -7.33 -8.94
#